data_AF-A0A6L8KPN5-F1
#
_entry.id   AF-A0A6L8KPN5-F1
#
_cell.length_a   1.000
_cell.length_b   1.000
_cell.length_c   1.000
_cell.angle_alpha   90.00
_cell.angle_beta   90.00
_cell.angle_gamma   90.00
#
_symmetry.space_group_name_H-M   'P 1'
#
loop_
_entity.id
_entity.type
_entity.pdbx_description
1 polymer ?
#
loop_
_entity_poly.entity_id
_entity_poly.type
_entity_poly.pdbx_seq_one_letter_code
_entity_poly.pdbx_strand_id
1 'polypeptide(L)'
;MGWSDAYNYLRGSVAAKPADDALPLGARIGSLVGIQQSPLLRAVADGSLIGLPEAADTRIVAVSQLRLKQSGGLYRYYLDTGDRDDQEKFLQVYQNASGEVSEIMYCTQLARVIPQTVEDQDAYTGQSGAGLGDRSYTLWRQQLEDDPGLDLDLIFGASDGLDYWRDAGDPEAGFMPPFTGTEVRLDDASGRTGLRQEMYFMPYVRQLRGGGHEYLLITTEIIHSVNGDTSKCGIHVDFVIGIPVEQQRIVIQ
;
A
#
# COMPACT_ATOMS: atom_id res chain seq x y z
N MET A 1 -5.17 25.91 48.77
CA MET A 1 -5.06 24.78 47.83
C MET A 1 -4.94 23.51 48.66
N GLY A 2 -6.03 22.74 48.74
CA GLY A 2 -6.09 21.54 49.57
C GLY A 2 -5.41 20.37 48.86
N TRP A 3 -4.84 19.44 49.63
CA TRP A 3 -4.26 18.20 49.12
C TRP A 3 -5.23 17.33 48.28
N SER A 4 -6.53 17.62 48.33
CA SER A 4 -7.57 17.03 47.49
C SER A 4 -7.49 17.46 46.01
N ASP A 5 -6.99 18.66 45.72
CA ASP A 5 -6.90 19.18 44.35
C ASP A 5 -5.75 18.53 43.56
N ALA A 6 -4.65 18.20 44.23
CA ALA A 6 -3.50 17.52 43.63
C ALA A 6 -3.83 16.06 43.22
N TYR A 7 -4.65 15.36 44.00
CA TYR A 7 -5.09 14.00 43.68
C TYR A 7 -6.09 13.95 42.52
N ASN A 8 -6.92 14.99 42.34
CA ASN A 8 -7.82 15.09 41.19
C ASN A 8 -7.08 15.53 39.91
N TYR A 9 -6.04 16.35 40.02
CA TYR A 9 -5.17 16.70 38.89
C TYR A 9 -4.36 15.49 38.37
N LEU A 10 -3.92 14.60 39.27
CA LEU A 10 -3.25 13.34 38.93
C LEU A 10 -4.20 12.24 38.38
N ARG A 11 -5.50 12.30 38.70
CA ARG A 11 -6.53 11.42 38.10
C ARG A 11 -7.13 11.98 36.81
N GLY A 12 -6.90 13.25 36.52
CA GLY A 12 -7.14 13.84 35.21
C GLY A 12 -6.09 13.38 34.20
N SER A 13 -5.86 12.07 34.07
CA SER A 13 -5.27 11.53 32.86
C SER A 13 -6.28 11.85 31.76
N VAL A 14 -6.07 12.96 31.04
CA VAL A 14 -6.58 13.07 29.68
C VAL A 14 -6.05 11.79 29.03
N ALA A 15 -6.91 10.79 28.84
CA ALA A 15 -6.52 9.60 28.13
C ALA A 15 -5.88 10.10 26.84
N ALA A 16 -4.60 9.77 26.64
CA ALA A 16 -3.90 10.19 25.43
C ALA A 16 -4.80 9.78 24.26
N LYS A 17 -5.16 10.73 23.39
CA LYS A 17 -5.99 10.40 22.23
C LYS A 17 -5.27 9.29 21.47
N PRO A 18 -6.01 8.26 20.99
CA PRO A 18 -5.42 7.22 20.15
C PRO A 18 -4.63 7.86 19.01
N ALA A 19 -3.47 7.28 18.71
CA ALA A 19 -2.57 7.82 17.68
C ALA A 19 -3.16 7.69 16.27
N ASP A 20 -4.15 6.80 16.11
CA ASP A 20 -4.91 6.49 14.91
C ASP A 20 -6.28 7.19 14.85
N ASP A 21 -6.48 8.28 15.62
CA ASP A 21 -7.74 9.05 15.57
C ASP A 21 -7.82 9.93 14.31
N ALA A 22 -9.06 10.20 13.86
CA ALA A 22 -9.38 11.05 12.70
C ALA A 22 -8.88 10.56 11.32
N LEU A 23 -8.73 9.25 11.13
CA LEU A 23 -8.50 8.69 9.79
C LEU A 23 -9.77 8.76 8.92
N PRO A 24 -9.62 8.85 7.58
CA PRO A 24 -10.75 8.76 6.66
C PRO A 24 -11.64 7.53 6.91
N LEU A 25 -12.92 7.67 6.58
CA LEU A 25 -13.95 6.62 6.79
C LEU A 25 -14.14 6.22 8.27
N GLY A 26 -13.56 6.96 9.22
CA GLY A 26 -13.61 6.61 10.63
C GLY A 26 -12.75 5.39 11.00
N ALA A 27 -11.83 4.99 10.12
CA ALA A 27 -10.96 3.84 10.31
C ALA A 27 -10.08 3.99 11.56
N ARG A 28 -9.80 2.86 12.22
CA ARG A 28 -8.90 2.75 13.38
C ARG A 28 -8.28 1.36 13.39
N ILE A 29 -7.16 1.21 14.08
CA ILE A 29 -6.61 -0.11 14.39
C ILE A 29 -7.64 -0.86 15.25
N GLY A 30 -8.00 -2.05 14.83
CA GLY A 30 -9.05 -2.87 15.42
C GLY A 30 -10.41 -2.76 14.75
N SER A 31 -10.64 -1.77 13.87
CA SER A 31 -11.89 -1.63 13.14
C SER A 31 -12.16 -2.85 12.26
N LEU A 32 -13.44 -3.25 12.19
CA LEU A 32 -13.88 -4.32 11.31
C LEU A 32 -14.06 -3.78 9.90
N VAL A 33 -13.63 -4.56 8.91
CA VAL A 33 -13.70 -4.22 7.48
C VAL A 33 -14.56 -5.24 6.76
N GLY A 34 -15.59 -4.76 6.08
CA GLY A 34 -16.38 -5.52 5.12
C GLY A 34 -16.11 -5.03 3.71
N ILE A 35 -15.67 -5.94 2.83
CA ILE A 35 -15.45 -5.66 1.41
C ILE A 35 -16.43 -6.50 0.60
N GLN A 36 -17.27 -5.86 -0.21
CA GLN A 36 -18.05 -6.60 -1.20
C GLN A 36 -17.10 -7.10 -2.30
N GLN A 37 -16.78 -8.40 -2.30
CA GLN A 37 -15.77 -8.99 -3.17
C GLN A 37 -16.13 -9.07 -4.67
N SER A 38 -17.34 -8.69 -5.08
CA SER A 38 -17.79 -8.83 -6.47
C SER A 38 -16.86 -8.17 -7.51
N PRO A 39 -16.27 -6.99 -7.30
CA PRO A 39 -15.30 -6.41 -8.24
C PRO A 39 -14.00 -7.23 -8.31
N LEU A 40 -13.51 -7.73 -7.16
CA LEU A 40 -12.27 -8.51 -7.08
C LEU A 40 -12.43 -9.87 -7.78
N LEU A 41 -13.55 -10.55 -7.54
CA LEU A 41 -13.87 -11.82 -8.21
C LEU A 41 -13.96 -11.67 -9.73
N ARG A 42 -14.51 -10.55 -10.22
CA ARG A 42 -14.51 -10.26 -11.67
C ARG A 42 -13.09 -10.02 -12.19
N ALA A 43 -12.29 -9.23 -11.47
CA ALA A 43 -10.91 -8.98 -11.85
C ALA A 43 -10.12 -10.28 -11.98
N VAL A 44 -10.22 -11.19 -11.01
CA VAL A 44 -9.58 -12.53 -11.07
C VAL A 44 -10.07 -13.32 -12.28
N ALA A 45 -11.38 -13.36 -12.52
CA ALA A 45 -11.95 -14.06 -13.69
C ALA A 45 -11.46 -13.47 -15.03
N ASP A 46 -11.09 -12.19 -15.05
CA ASP A 46 -10.56 -11.47 -16.20
C ASP A 46 -9.02 -11.52 -16.32
N GLY A 47 -8.33 -12.29 -15.46
CA GLY A 47 -6.88 -12.51 -15.49
C GLY A 47 -6.06 -11.56 -14.61
N SER A 48 -6.66 -11.05 -13.53
CA SER A 48 -5.94 -10.26 -12.52
C SER A 48 -5.01 -11.12 -11.65
N LEU A 49 -3.93 -10.50 -11.20
CA LEU A 49 -2.99 -11.01 -10.21
C LEU A 49 -3.42 -10.71 -8.76
N ILE A 50 -4.56 -10.06 -8.55
CA ILE A 50 -5.03 -9.67 -7.21
C ILE A 50 -5.30 -10.92 -6.36
N GLY A 51 -4.74 -10.97 -5.15
CA GLY A 51 -5.13 -11.94 -4.15
C GLY A 51 -6.53 -11.62 -3.63
N LEU A 52 -7.35 -12.62 -3.30
CA LEU A 52 -8.67 -12.35 -2.73
C LEU A 52 -8.59 -12.21 -1.19
N PRO A 53 -9.43 -11.35 -0.57
CA PRO A 53 -9.51 -11.30 0.89
C PRO A 53 -9.96 -12.65 1.46
N GLU A 54 -9.25 -13.11 2.47
CA GLU A 54 -9.56 -14.31 3.24
C GLU A 54 -10.54 -14.03 4.38
N ALA A 55 -11.07 -15.08 4.99
CA ALA A 55 -11.99 -14.95 6.13
C ALA A 55 -11.35 -14.27 7.35
N ALA A 56 -10.02 -14.27 7.47
CA ALA A 56 -9.29 -13.59 8.53
C ALA A 56 -9.08 -12.08 8.25
N ASP A 57 -9.18 -11.65 6.98
CA ASP A 57 -8.89 -10.30 6.51
C ASP A 57 -10.06 -9.33 6.79
N THR A 58 -10.52 -9.32 8.04
CA THR A 58 -11.74 -8.64 8.48
C THR A 58 -11.47 -7.49 9.44
N ARG A 59 -10.20 -7.19 9.73
CA ARG A 59 -9.81 -6.20 10.72
C ARG A 59 -8.60 -5.39 10.25
N ILE A 60 -8.63 -4.09 10.54
CA ILE A 60 -7.45 -3.23 10.40
C ILE A 60 -6.47 -3.56 11.52
N VAL A 61 -5.28 -4.05 11.17
CA VAL A 61 -4.23 -4.40 12.12
C VAL A 61 -3.16 -3.32 12.25
N ALA A 62 -2.97 -2.52 11.19
CA ALA A 62 -2.08 -1.37 11.19
C ALA A 62 -2.63 -0.28 10.26
N VAL A 63 -2.19 0.95 10.47
CA VAL A 63 -2.57 2.09 9.63
C VAL A 63 -1.32 2.89 9.29
N SER A 64 -1.25 3.42 8.08
CA SER A 64 -0.19 4.36 7.71
C SER A 64 -0.73 5.60 7.01
N GLN A 65 0.07 6.66 7.11
CA GLN A 65 -0.10 7.86 6.32
C GLN A 65 1.16 8.10 5.49
N LEU A 66 0.98 8.16 4.17
CA LEU A 66 2.00 8.55 3.22
C LEU A 66 1.90 10.05 2.98
N ARG A 67 2.96 10.77 3.35
CA ARG A 67 3.09 12.21 3.07
C ARG A 67 3.88 12.41 1.80
N LEU A 68 3.15 12.62 0.72
CA LEU A 68 3.71 12.94 -0.59
C LEU A 68 3.94 14.44 -0.72
N LYS A 69 4.77 14.86 -1.69
CA LYS A 69 4.95 16.28 -2.02
C LYS A 69 3.69 16.92 -2.65
N GLN A 70 2.73 16.13 -3.11
CA GLN A 70 1.46 16.62 -3.66
C GLN A 70 0.42 16.90 -2.57
N SER A 71 -0.60 17.70 -2.91
CA SER A 71 -1.74 17.97 -2.03
C SER A 71 -2.66 16.74 -1.88
N GLY A 72 -3.18 16.54 -0.67
CA GLY A 72 -4.04 15.41 -0.30
C GLY A 72 -3.37 14.50 0.74
N GLY A 73 -4.01 13.38 1.04
CA GLY A 73 -3.49 12.37 1.96
C GLY A 73 -3.69 10.98 1.39
N LEU A 74 -2.62 10.19 1.37
CA LEU A 74 -2.67 8.78 0.99
C LEU A 74 -2.52 7.94 2.26
N TYR A 75 -3.47 7.05 2.48
CA TYR A 75 -3.54 6.22 3.68
C TYR A 75 -3.55 4.75 3.29
N ARG A 76 -2.90 3.89 4.07
CA ARG A 76 -3.03 2.44 3.96
C ARG A 76 -3.64 1.87 5.23
N TYR A 77 -4.69 1.09 5.09
CA TYR A 77 -5.33 0.34 6.18
C TYR A 77 -4.99 -1.13 5.99
N TYR A 78 -4.01 -1.61 6.75
CA TYR A 78 -3.49 -2.96 6.63
C TYR A 78 -4.44 -3.95 7.26
N LEU A 79 -4.79 -4.99 6.50
CA LEU A 79 -5.48 -6.19 6.95
C LEU A 79 -4.47 -7.28 7.32
N ASP A 80 -3.35 -7.32 6.61
CA ASP A 80 -2.12 -8.03 7.01
C ASP A 80 -0.91 -7.13 6.68
N THR A 81 0.04 -7.05 7.61
CA THR A 81 1.28 -6.28 7.44
C THR A 81 2.38 -7.06 6.72
N GLY A 82 2.15 -8.34 6.39
CA GLY A 82 3.10 -9.16 5.64
C GLY A 82 4.42 -9.43 6.39
N ASP A 83 4.57 -9.00 7.64
CA ASP A 83 5.82 -9.13 8.42
C ASP A 83 6.23 -10.62 8.66
N ARG A 84 5.36 -11.59 8.33
CA ARG A 84 5.58 -13.03 8.52
C ARG A 84 5.90 -13.79 7.24
N ASP A 85 5.30 -13.39 6.12
CA ASP A 85 5.24 -14.16 4.88
C ASP A 85 5.32 -13.30 3.60
N ASP A 86 5.61 -12.00 3.72
CA ASP A 86 5.68 -11.05 2.62
C ASP A 86 4.38 -11.01 1.77
N GLN A 87 3.23 -11.14 2.44
CA GLN A 87 1.90 -11.03 1.84
C GLN A 87 1.09 -9.89 2.44
N GLU A 88 1.56 -8.65 2.26
CA GLU A 88 0.79 -7.48 2.67
C GLU A 88 -0.56 -7.42 1.97
N LYS A 89 -1.61 -7.11 2.75
CA LYS A 89 -2.96 -6.85 2.24
C LYS A 89 -3.46 -5.57 2.87
N PHE A 90 -3.88 -4.60 2.06
CA PHE A 90 -4.36 -3.32 2.60
C PHE A 90 -5.40 -2.65 1.71
N LEU A 91 -6.20 -1.77 2.32
CA LEU A 91 -6.97 -0.78 1.60
C LEU A 91 -6.15 0.50 1.47
N GLN A 92 -5.87 0.93 0.25
CA GLN A 92 -5.30 2.23 -0.02
C GLN A 92 -6.42 3.25 -0.21
N VAL A 93 -6.40 4.33 0.55
CA VAL A 93 -7.43 5.38 0.54
C VAL A 93 -6.79 6.71 0.21
N TYR A 94 -7.20 7.32 -0.89
CA TYR A 94 -6.78 8.66 -1.28
C TYR A 94 -7.84 9.69 -0.90
N GLN A 95 -7.43 10.62 -0.04
CA GLN A 95 -8.18 11.80 0.35
C GLN A 95 -7.64 13.01 -0.43
N ASN A 96 -8.53 13.69 -1.15
CA ASN A 96 -8.16 14.86 -1.94
C ASN A 96 -7.86 16.09 -1.05
N ALA A 97 -7.53 17.22 -1.68
CA ALA A 97 -7.23 18.45 -0.95
C ALA A 97 -8.41 19.06 -0.16
N SER A 98 -9.67 18.72 -0.48
CA SER A 98 -10.86 19.14 0.29
C SER A 98 -11.13 18.26 1.51
N GLY A 99 -10.36 17.17 1.70
CA GLY A 99 -10.60 16.21 2.79
C GLY A 99 -11.64 15.15 2.44
N GLU A 100 -12.04 15.03 1.18
CA GLU A 100 -13.00 14.02 0.73
C GLU A 100 -12.27 12.78 0.23
N VAL A 101 -12.77 11.60 0.57
CA VAL A 101 -12.29 10.34 0.00
C VAL A 101 -12.69 10.32 -1.47
N SER A 102 -11.69 10.23 -2.35
CA SER A 102 -11.88 10.26 -3.80
C SER A 102 -11.67 8.90 -4.43
N GLU A 103 -10.72 8.11 -3.92
CA GLU A 103 -10.40 6.79 -4.45
C GLU A 103 -10.08 5.81 -3.33
N ILE A 104 -10.48 4.56 -3.53
CA ILE A 104 -10.13 3.43 -2.69
C ILE A 104 -9.66 2.29 -3.59
N MET A 105 -8.59 1.63 -3.20
CA MET A 105 -8.03 0.47 -3.89
C MET A 105 -7.82 -0.64 -2.88
N TYR A 106 -8.22 -1.86 -3.24
CA TYR A 106 -7.82 -3.05 -2.50
C TYR A 106 -6.51 -3.55 -3.09
N CYS A 107 -5.52 -3.75 -2.23
CA CYS A 107 -4.15 -4.04 -2.61
C CYS A 107 -3.66 -5.34 -1.96
N THR A 108 -2.95 -6.14 -2.74
CA THR A 108 -2.21 -7.32 -2.25
C THR A 108 -0.79 -7.31 -2.79
N GLN A 109 0.18 -7.60 -1.93
CA GLN A 109 1.56 -7.78 -2.34
C GLN A 109 1.69 -9.03 -3.20
N LEU A 110 2.41 -8.88 -4.31
CA LEU A 110 2.72 -9.94 -5.25
C LEU A 110 4.12 -10.48 -5.00
N ALA A 111 5.09 -9.60 -4.79
CA ALA A 111 6.47 -9.97 -4.58
C ALA A 111 7.25 -8.88 -3.83
N ARG A 112 8.30 -9.31 -3.13
CA ARG A 112 9.31 -8.46 -2.51
C ARG A 112 10.69 -8.76 -3.09
N VAL A 113 11.43 -7.72 -3.44
CA VAL A 113 12.82 -7.80 -3.90
C VAL A 113 13.71 -6.99 -2.97
N ILE A 114 14.83 -7.58 -2.56
CA ILE A 114 15.88 -6.87 -1.80
C ILE A 114 16.99 -6.50 -2.78
N PRO A 115 17.13 -5.24 -3.20
CA PRO A 115 18.16 -4.84 -4.15
C PRO A 115 19.55 -5.05 -3.55
N GLN A 116 20.42 -5.73 -4.30
CA GLN A 116 21.74 -6.18 -3.79
C GLN A 116 22.87 -5.22 -4.16
N THR A 117 22.69 -4.45 -5.23
CA THR A 117 23.71 -3.52 -5.76
C THR A 117 23.21 -2.07 -5.75
N VAL A 118 24.12 -1.11 -5.84
CA VAL A 118 23.76 0.31 -5.96
C VAL A 118 23.01 0.54 -7.26
N GLU A 119 23.42 -0.13 -8.32
CA GLU A 119 22.78 -0.08 -9.63
C GLU A 119 21.33 -0.58 -9.57
N ASP A 120 21.05 -1.66 -8.82
CA ASP A 120 19.67 -2.11 -8.58
C ASP A 120 18.86 -1.07 -7.80
N GLN A 121 19.45 -0.49 -6.75
CA GLN A 121 18.78 0.53 -5.95
C GLN A 121 18.47 1.78 -6.79
N ASP A 122 19.39 2.20 -7.65
CA ASP A 122 19.19 3.33 -8.57
C ASP A 122 18.07 3.04 -9.56
N ALA A 123 18.01 1.81 -10.10
CA ALA A 123 16.94 1.39 -10.99
C ALA A 123 15.57 1.42 -10.30
N TYR A 124 15.49 1.04 -9.02
CA TYR A 124 14.24 1.04 -8.25
C TYR A 124 13.92 2.38 -7.56
N THR A 125 14.83 3.36 -7.57
CA THR A 125 14.57 4.72 -7.07
C THR A 125 14.43 5.75 -8.20
N GLY A 126 14.77 5.37 -9.43
CA GLY A 126 14.71 6.24 -10.61
C GLY A 126 15.76 7.36 -10.63
N GLN A 127 16.79 7.29 -9.78
CA GLN A 127 17.76 8.38 -9.60
C GLN A 127 18.58 8.69 -10.86
N SER A 128 18.82 7.69 -11.70
CA SER A 128 19.57 7.82 -12.95
C SER A 128 18.72 8.26 -14.15
N GLY A 129 17.41 8.49 -13.96
CA GLY A 129 16.50 8.82 -15.05
C GLY A 129 16.03 7.62 -15.88
N ALA A 130 16.11 6.41 -15.32
CA ALA A 130 15.67 5.15 -15.91
C ALA A 130 15.17 4.19 -14.82
N GLY A 131 14.46 3.13 -15.19
CA GLY A 131 13.92 2.14 -14.27
C GLY A 131 12.55 2.55 -13.71
N LEU A 132 12.43 2.67 -12.39
CA LEU A 132 11.20 3.14 -11.75
C LEU A 132 10.90 4.57 -12.24
N GLY A 133 9.82 4.70 -13.02
CA GLY A 133 9.48 5.94 -13.73
C GLY A 133 9.48 5.83 -15.25
N ASP A 134 10.01 4.73 -15.82
CA ASP A 134 9.92 4.45 -17.26
C ASP A 134 8.47 4.36 -17.72
N ARG A 135 8.23 4.54 -19.03
CA ARG A 135 6.90 4.55 -19.66
C ARG A 135 6.10 3.27 -19.43
N SER A 136 6.78 2.14 -19.35
CA SER A 136 6.17 0.84 -19.18
C SER A 136 7.01 -0.04 -18.28
N TYR A 137 6.34 -1.00 -17.66
CA TYR A 137 6.97 -2.08 -16.91
C TYR A 137 6.38 -3.40 -17.41
N THR A 138 7.24 -4.34 -17.80
CA THR A 138 6.81 -5.69 -18.18
C THR A 138 7.07 -6.64 -17.02
N LEU A 139 6.00 -7.22 -16.49
CA LEU A 139 6.07 -8.29 -15.52
C LEU A 139 6.13 -9.63 -16.27
N TRP A 140 7.21 -10.37 -16.11
CA TRP A 140 7.46 -11.61 -16.85
C TRP A 140 6.83 -12.80 -16.13
N ARG A 141 6.25 -13.72 -16.91
CA ARG A 141 5.63 -14.94 -16.41
C ARG A 141 6.58 -15.74 -15.51
N GLN A 142 7.84 -15.85 -15.92
CA GLN A 142 8.87 -16.59 -15.18
C GLN A 142 9.06 -16.08 -13.74
N GLN A 143 8.79 -14.80 -13.46
CA GLN A 143 8.91 -14.25 -12.11
C GLN A 143 7.83 -14.78 -11.15
N LEU A 144 6.77 -15.39 -11.69
CA LEU A 144 5.61 -15.87 -10.95
C LEU A 144 5.40 -17.39 -11.07
N GLU A 145 6.30 -18.11 -11.74
CA GLU A 145 6.14 -19.56 -12.00
C GLU A 145 6.06 -20.41 -10.73
N ASP A 146 6.67 -19.94 -9.64
CA ASP A 146 6.70 -20.63 -8.35
C ASP A 146 5.51 -20.30 -7.44
N ASP A 147 4.57 -19.43 -7.86
CA ASP A 147 3.39 -19.09 -7.06
C ASP A 147 2.23 -20.08 -7.35
N PRO A 148 1.90 -20.99 -6.42
CA PRO A 148 0.85 -21.99 -6.63
C PRO A 148 -0.57 -21.40 -6.59
N GLY A 149 -0.74 -20.14 -6.15
CA GLY A 149 -2.02 -19.46 -6.04
C GLY A 149 -2.50 -18.83 -7.35
N LEU A 150 -1.64 -18.72 -8.36
CA LEU A 150 -1.93 -18.02 -9.61
C LEU A 150 -2.25 -18.98 -10.75
N ASP A 151 -3.35 -18.71 -11.46
CA ASP A 151 -3.65 -19.34 -12.76
C ASP A 151 -2.91 -18.59 -13.87
N LEU A 152 -1.62 -18.91 -14.06
CA LEU A 152 -0.77 -18.21 -15.01
C LEU A 152 -1.27 -18.34 -16.46
N ASP A 153 -1.94 -19.44 -16.81
CA ASP A 153 -2.54 -19.61 -18.14
C ASP A 153 -3.71 -18.65 -18.34
N LEU A 154 -4.57 -18.51 -17.32
CA LEU A 154 -5.63 -17.50 -17.34
C LEU A 154 -5.03 -16.09 -17.38
N ILE A 155 -4.00 -15.79 -16.61
CA ILE A 155 -3.47 -14.42 -16.47
C ILE A 155 -2.71 -13.98 -17.73
N PHE A 156 -1.78 -14.80 -18.22
CA PHE A 156 -0.87 -14.45 -19.32
C PHE A 156 -1.40 -14.89 -20.68
N GLY A 157 -2.27 -15.91 -20.72
CA GLY A 157 -2.65 -16.55 -21.98
C GLY A 157 -1.42 -17.11 -22.69
N ALA A 158 -1.21 -16.70 -23.94
CA ALA A 158 -0.06 -17.11 -24.75
C ALA A 158 1.15 -16.16 -24.66
N SER A 159 1.06 -15.08 -23.87
CA SER A 159 2.15 -14.11 -23.71
C SER A 159 3.14 -14.56 -22.62
N ASP A 160 4.40 -14.18 -22.77
CA ASP A 160 5.43 -14.42 -21.74
C ASP A 160 5.51 -13.28 -20.71
N GLY A 161 4.78 -12.19 -20.93
CA GLY A 161 4.82 -11.00 -20.09
C GLY A 161 3.50 -10.22 -20.08
N LEU A 162 3.33 -9.40 -19.05
CA LEU A 162 2.25 -8.44 -18.88
C LEU A 162 2.83 -7.04 -18.90
N ASP A 163 2.41 -6.25 -19.88
CA ASP A 163 2.82 -4.86 -19.98
C ASP A 163 1.88 -3.96 -19.18
N TYR A 164 2.46 -3.22 -18.25
CA TYR A 164 1.80 -2.13 -17.55
C TYR A 164 2.38 -0.79 -18.05
N TRP A 165 1.53 0.22 -18.10
CA TRP A 165 1.89 1.56 -18.55
C TRP A 165 1.85 2.53 -17.38
N ARG A 166 2.80 3.45 -17.28
CA ARG A 166 2.86 4.41 -16.18
C ARG A 166 1.58 5.25 -16.16
N ASP A 167 0.87 5.25 -15.03
CA ASP A 167 -0.36 6.03 -14.83
C ASP A 167 -0.06 7.36 -14.10
N ALA A 168 0.91 8.10 -14.63
CA ALA A 168 1.33 9.37 -14.06
C ALA A 168 2.06 10.26 -15.07
N GLY A 169 1.78 11.56 -14.98
CA GLY A 169 2.43 12.60 -15.78
C GLY A 169 2.08 12.54 -17.26
N ASP A 170 3.04 12.90 -18.10
CA ASP A 170 2.90 12.84 -19.56
C ASP A 170 3.05 11.38 -20.06
N PRO A 171 2.03 10.79 -20.72
CA PRO A 171 2.10 9.43 -21.24
C PRO A 171 3.11 9.26 -22.40
N GLU A 172 3.50 10.35 -23.06
CA GLU A 172 4.50 10.30 -24.15
C GLU A 172 5.93 10.51 -23.67
N ALA A 173 6.13 10.97 -22.43
CA ALA A 173 7.45 11.05 -21.84
C ALA A 173 8.03 9.64 -21.62
N GLY A 174 9.27 9.42 -22.09
CA GLY A 174 9.97 8.15 -21.90
C GLY A 174 10.19 7.81 -20.44
N PHE A 175 10.37 8.84 -19.60
CA PHE A 175 10.62 8.72 -18.17
C PHE A 175 9.93 9.87 -17.41
N MET A 176 9.41 9.56 -16.22
CA MET A 176 8.99 10.54 -15.23
C MET A 176 9.59 10.15 -13.87
N PRO A 177 10.22 11.07 -13.12
CA PRO A 177 10.72 10.76 -11.79
C PRO A 177 9.62 10.16 -10.89
N PRO A 178 9.91 9.11 -10.12
CA PRO A 178 8.95 8.54 -9.18
C PRO A 178 8.57 9.55 -8.11
N PHE A 179 7.37 9.35 -7.60
CA PHE A 179 6.90 10.12 -6.47
C PHE A 179 7.69 9.73 -5.23
N THR A 180 7.99 10.72 -4.38
CA THR A 180 8.71 10.51 -3.13
C THR A 180 7.91 11.02 -1.94
N GLY A 181 8.04 10.32 -0.82
CA GLY A 181 7.33 10.65 0.41
C GLY A 181 7.92 9.98 1.63
N THR A 182 7.37 10.33 2.78
CA THR A 182 7.64 9.63 4.05
C THR A 182 6.37 8.94 4.50
N GLU A 183 6.50 7.69 4.87
CA GLU A 183 5.45 6.90 5.50
C GLU A 183 5.73 6.74 6.99
N VAL A 184 4.67 6.90 7.79
CA VAL A 184 4.65 6.50 9.19
C VAL A 184 3.52 5.49 9.35
N ARG A 185 3.88 4.25 9.68
CA ARG A 185 2.95 3.16 9.99
C ARG A 185 2.84 3.02 11.50
N LEU A 186 1.61 2.92 11.99
CA LEU A 186 1.27 2.61 13.37
C LEU A 186 0.79 1.16 13.42
N ASP A 187 1.45 0.36 14.25
CA ASP A 187 1.12 -1.07 14.43
C ASP A 187 0.25 -1.30 15.68
N ASP A 188 0.03 -0.24 16.47
CA ASP A 188 -0.89 -0.26 17.61
C ASP A 188 -1.55 1.11 17.84
N ALA A 189 -2.76 1.09 18.42
CA ALA A 189 -3.58 2.29 18.63
C ALA A 189 -2.95 3.33 19.59
N SER A 190 -1.98 2.93 20.42
CA SER A 190 -1.24 3.86 21.28
C SER A 190 -0.04 4.51 20.59
N GLY A 191 0.30 4.07 19.36
CA GLY A 191 1.40 4.59 18.57
C GLY A 191 2.79 4.30 19.16
N ARG A 192 2.92 3.21 19.92
CA ARG A 192 4.19 2.79 20.54
C ARG A 192 5.02 1.92 19.61
N THR A 193 4.35 1.17 18.75
CA THR A 193 4.92 0.30 17.74
C THR A 193 4.53 0.75 16.35
N GLY A 194 5.41 0.48 15.39
CA GLY A 194 5.29 0.96 14.02
C GLY A 194 6.64 1.10 13.35
N LEU A 195 6.62 1.70 12.17
CA LEU A 195 7.83 2.02 11.43
C LEU A 195 7.77 3.39 10.78
N ARG A 196 8.94 3.91 10.46
CA ARG A 196 9.11 5.11 9.65
C ARG A 196 10.01 4.79 8.48
N GLN A 197 9.57 5.16 7.29
CA GLN A 197 10.31 4.91 6.06
C GLN A 197 10.20 6.05 5.05
N GLU A 198 11.23 6.18 4.23
CA GLU A 198 11.17 6.93 2.98
C GLU A 198 10.71 5.99 1.87
N MET A 199 9.91 6.50 0.95
CA MET A 199 9.40 5.71 -0.17
C MET A 199 9.60 6.42 -1.50
N TYR A 200 9.87 5.61 -2.52
CA TYR A 200 9.81 5.96 -3.94
C TYR A 200 8.72 5.10 -4.55
N PHE A 201 7.75 5.70 -5.23
CA PHE A 201 6.67 4.91 -5.82
C PHE A 201 6.28 5.41 -7.20
N MET A 202 5.86 4.47 -8.04
CA MET A 202 5.26 4.74 -9.33
C MET A 202 4.10 3.78 -9.58
N PRO A 203 2.89 4.28 -9.88
CA PRO A 203 1.80 3.44 -10.33
C PRO A 203 1.92 3.14 -11.82
N TYR A 204 1.73 1.86 -12.16
CA TYR A 204 1.55 1.40 -13.52
C TYR A 204 0.18 0.73 -13.63
N VAL A 205 -0.44 0.78 -14.81
CA VAL A 205 -1.78 0.26 -15.05
C VAL A 205 -1.81 -0.60 -16.30
N ARG A 206 -2.63 -1.66 -16.26
CA ARG A 206 -3.03 -2.41 -17.45
C ARG A 206 -4.55 -2.57 -17.46
N GLN A 207 -5.09 -2.84 -18.64
CA GLN A 207 -6.50 -3.17 -18.80
C GLN A 207 -6.67 -4.70 -18.79
N LEU A 208 -7.60 -5.19 -17.97
CA LEU A 208 -8.03 -6.59 -17.91
C LEU A 208 -9.00 -6.90 -19.06
N ARG A 209 -9.22 -8.20 -19.35
CA ARG A 209 -10.06 -8.65 -20.48
C ARG A 209 -11.50 -8.12 -20.43
N GLY A 210 -12.07 -8.00 -19.23
CA GLY A 210 -13.40 -7.43 -19.00
C GLY A 210 -13.46 -5.90 -19.04
N GLY A 211 -12.34 -5.23 -19.33
CA GLY A 211 -12.25 -3.78 -19.46
C GLY A 211 -11.93 -3.02 -18.17
N GLY A 212 -11.90 -3.71 -17.02
CA GLY A 212 -11.44 -3.15 -15.74
C GLY A 212 -9.93 -2.85 -15.74
N HIS A 213 -9.48 -2.04 -14.79
CA HIS A 213 -8.07 -1.71 -14.63
C HIS A 213 -7.45 -2.47 -13.46
N GLU A 214 -6.24 -2.96 -13.68
CA GLU A 214 -5.37 -3.46 -12.62
C GLU A 214 -4.14 -2.57 -12.53
N TYR A 215 -3.82 -2.20 -11.30
CA TYR A 215 -2.65 -1.41 -10.98
C TYR A 215 -1.53 -2.31 -10.49
N LEU A 216 -0.32 -2.03 -10.97
CA LEU A 216 0.93 -2.48 -10.39
C LEU A 216 1.59 -1.27 -9.72
N LEU A 217 1.58 -1.26 -8.40
CA LEU A 217 2.26 -0.26 -7.58
C LEU A 217 3.65 -0.82 -7.26
N ILE A 218 4.68 -0.18 -7.81
CA ILE A 218 6.06 -0.52 -7.47
C ILE A 218 6.54 0.50 -6.45
N THR A 219 6.88 0.03 -5.25
CA THR A 219 7.27 0.86 -4.11
C THR A 219 8.62 0.42 -3.57
N THR A 220 9.60 1.31 -3.63
CA THR A 220 10.90 1.13 -2.98
C THR A 220 10.86 1.82 -1.63
N GLU A 221 11.04 1.04 -0.58
CA GLU A 221 10.88 1.47 0.80
C GLU A 221 12.23 1.38 1.52
N ILE A 222 12.65 2.51 2.12
CA ILE A 222 13.87 2.65 2.88
C ILE A 222 13.49 2.87 4.34
N ILE A 223 13.60 1.80 5.14
CA ILE A 223 13.24 1.80 6.55
C ILE A 223 14.29 2.58 7.34
N HIS A 224 13.83 3.62 8.04
CA HIS A 224 14.69 4.41 8.92
C HIS A 224 14.66 3.93 10.36
N SER A 225 13.51 3.47 10.84
CA SER A 225 13.37 2.90 12.18
C SER A 225 12.15 2.02 12.31
N VAL A 226 12.26 1.02 13.20
CA VAL A 226 11.16 0.14 13.62
C VAL A 226 11.04 0.25 15.14
N ASN A 227 9.87 0.61 15.65
CA ASN A 227 9.62 0.84 17.08
C ASN A 227 10.62 1.83 17.72
N GLY A 228 11.11 2.80 16.94
CA GLY A 228 12.13 3.76 17.36
C GLY A 228 13.58 3.26 17.30
N ASP A 229 13.81 2.00 16.96
CA ASP A 229 15.15 1.42 16.79
C ASP A 229 15.68 1.69 15.37
N THR A 230 16.69 2.54 15.27
CA THR A 230 17.33 2.91 13.98
C THR A 230 18.35 1.89 13.50
N SER A 231 18.69 0.87 14.30
CA SER A 231 19.56 -0.21 13.85
C SER A 231 18.83 -1.20 12.92
N LYS A 232 17.50 -1.14 12.91
CA LYS A 232 16.61 -1.91 12.03
C LYS A 232 16.33 -1.14 10.73
N CYS A 233 17.39 -0.68 10.07
CA CYS A 233 17.28 -0.08 8.75
C CYS A 233 17.38 -1.14 7.65
N GLY A 234 16.72 -0.89 6.52
CA GLY A 234 16.68 -1.81 5.40
C GLY A 234 16.11 -1.14 4.16
N ILE A 235 16.32 -1.78 3.01
CA ILE A 235 15.70 -1.38 1.75
C ILE A 235 15.06 -2.61 1.12
N HIS A 236 13.83 -2.45 0.64
CA HIS A 236 13.13 -3.44 -0.17
C HIS A 236 12.29 -2.75 -1.24
N VAL A 237 11.90 -3.53 -2.23
CA VAL A 237 11.04 -3.12 -3.33
C VAL A 237 9.85 -4.06 -3.34
N ASP A 238 8.67 -3.50 -3.22
CA ASP A 238 7.43 -4.25 -3.25
C ASP A 238 6.69 -4.02 -4.56
N PHE A 239 6.20 -5.12 -5.11
CA PHE A 239 5.29 -5.16 -6.23
C PHE A 239 3.92 -5.45 -5.66
N VAL A 240 3.02 -4.48 -5.73
CA VAL A 240 1.69 -4.57 -5.15
C VAL A 240 0.65 -4.46 -6.25
N ILE A 241 -0.27 -5.42 -6.29
CA ILE A 241 -1.40 -5.41 -7.23
C ILE A 241 -2.57 -4.72 -6.57
N GLY A 242 -3.20 -3.80 -7.31
CA GLY A 242 -4.30 -2.98 -6.83
C GLY A 242 -5.51 -3.00 -7.75
N ILE A 243 -6.69 -3.20 -7.17
CA ILE A 243 -7.98 -3.10 -7.88
C ILE A 243 -8.81 -1.97 -7.26
N PRO A 244 -9.22 -0.96 -8.05
CA PRO A 244 -10.12 0.08 -7.57
C PRO A 244 -11.44 -0.51 -7.09
N VAL A 245 -11.93 0.00 -5.96
CA VAL A 245 -13.20 -0.42 -5.35
C VAL A 245 -14.03 0.81 -5.03
N GLU A 246 -15.32 0.77 -5.34
CA GLU A 246 -16.22 1.88 -5.04
C GLU A 246 -16.42 1.99 -3.53
N GLN A 247 -16.41 3.20 -2.98
CA GLN A 247 -16.54 3.43 -1.53
C GLN A 247 -17.79 2.77 -0.93
N GLN A 248 -18.90 2.67 -1.67
CA GLN A 248 -20.15 2.05 -1.19
C GLN A 248 -20.01 0.53 -0.97
N ARG A 249 -18.94 -0.09 -1.47
CA ARG A 249 -18.62 -1.51 -1.30
C ARG A 249 -17.74 -1.78 -0.09
N ILE A 250 -17.33 -0.74 0.63
CA ILE A 250 -16.47 -0.82 1.81
C ILE A 250 -17.28 -0.36 3.02
N VAL A 251 -17.28 -1.19 4.06
CA VAL A 251 -17.85 -0.86 5.37
C VAL A 251 -16.74 -0.97 6.41
N ILE A 252 -16.52 0.10 7.18
CA ILE A 252 -15.57 0.13 8.29
C ILE A 252 -16.34 0.47 9.57
N GLN A 253 -16.15 -0.33 10.62
CA GLN A 253 -16.86 -0.22 11.92
C GLN A 253 -15.91 -0.27 13.11
#